data_AF-A0A0Q7G764-F1
#
_entry.id   AF-A0A0Q7G764-F1
#
_cell.length_a   1.000
_cell.length_b   1.000
_cell.length_c   1.000
_cell.angle_alpha   90.00
_cell.angle_beta   90.00
_cell.angle_gamma   90.00
#
_symmetry.space_group_name_H-M   'P 1'
#
loop_
_entity.id
_entity.type
_entity.pdbx_description
1 polymer ?
#
loop_
_entity_poly.entity_id
_entity_poly.type
_entity_poly.pdbx_seq_one_letter_code
_entity_poly.pdbx_strand_id
1 'polypeptide(L)'
;MRYYLDTVAIRKLSRELNGIKDRCYTSALCIFELISGINQKEFSARKKALENLFNSGIQIIWELPEAMKTYAFPLVEIQESRTPGLKMLSNHLLKSADIDEFISNTRDHIYSQDFFNELDGIYSSGFITATSRGNQTLKEIFQQIREKDGEVFEKIAKDYLRSLATDPINRQITISAIANNLAAGVRKSGDQIEVTEVIESYNGSIDVFIDAFSLYTIQKSALFNSPSKNDFVDLHHLLYLGNEQKDCIVTDDKMILEITPYSISIDGFKNIIANF
;
A
#
# COMPACT_ATOMS: atom_id res chain seq x y z
N MET A 1 -16.30 -7.91 11.77
CA MET A 1 -15.58 -8.22 10.53
C MET A 1 -16.28 -7.57 9.37
N ARG A 2 -15.60 -6.61 8.75
CA ARG A 2 -15.98 -6.00 7.48
C ARG A 2 -14.97 -6.40 6.40
N TYR A 3 -15.30 -6.08 5.16
CA TYR A 3 -14.48 -6.40 4.00
C TYR A 3 -13.93 -5.12 3.38
N TYR A 4 -12.61 -5.03 3.30
CA TYR A 4 -11.94 -3.97 2.56
C TYR A 4 -11.89 -4.33 1.08
N LEU A 5 -12.44 -3.48 0.22
CA LEU A 5 -12.40 -3.66 -1.22
C LEU A 5 -11.23 -2.86 -1.79
N ASP A 6 -10.25 -3.58 -2.36
CA ASP A 6 -9.16 -2.97 -3.12
C ASP A 6 -9.62 -2.49 -4.51
N THR A 7 -8.72 -1.90 -5.30
CA THR A 7 -9.07 -1.36 -6.61
C THR A 7 -9.56 -2.44 -7.58
N VAL A 8 -9.00 -3.65 -7.51
CA VAL A 8 -9.41 -4.77 -8.37
C VAL A 8 -10.83 -5.23 -8.01
N ALA A 9 -11.14 -5.35 -6.71
CA ALA A 9 -12.45 -5.70 -6.20
C ALA A 9 -13.49 -4.63 -6.53
N ILE A 10 -13.18 -3.34 -6.34
CA ILE A 10 -14.10 -2.24 -6.72
C ILE A 10 -14.47 -2.31 -8.20
N ARG A 11 -13.49 -2.59 -9.08
CA ARG A 11 -13.75 -2.72 -10.53
C ARG A 11 -14.60 -3.94 -10.85
N LYS A 12 -14.30 -5.10 -10.27
CA LYS A 12 -14.97 -6.38 -10.57
C LYS A 12 -16.35 -6.51 -9.93
N LEU A 13 -16.57 -5.87 -8.79
CA LEU A 13 -17.83 -5.86 -8.03
C LEU A 13 -18.63 -4.57 -8.24
N SER A 14 -18.28 -3.79 -9.27
CA SER A 14 -18.77 -2.43 -9.47
C SER A 14 -20.31 -2.35 -9.54
N ARG A 15 -20.99 -3.41 -10.01
CA ARG A 15 -22.45 -3.43 -10.14
C ARG A 15 -23.14 -3.90 -8.87
N GLU A 16 -22.41 -4.61 -8.01
CA GLU A 16 -22.89 -5.21 -6.77
C GLU A 16 -22.67 -4.31 -5.55
N LEU A 17 -21.85 -3.24 -5.66
CA LEU A 17 -21.42 -2.38 -4.55
C LEU A 17 -22.57 -1.91 -3.64
N ASN A 18 -23.70 -1.48 -4.22
CA ASN A 18 -24.85 -1.01 -3.43
C ASN A 18 -25.46 -2.12 -2.56
N GLY A 19 -25.43 -3.37 -3.02
CA GLY A 19 -25.95 -4.52 -2.28
C GLY A 19 -25.04 -5.00 -1.14
N ILE A 20 -23.78 -4.59 -1.13
CA ILE A 20 -22.77 -5.05 -0.15
C ILE A 20 -22.27 -3.92 0.77
N LYS A 21 -22.84 -2.72 0.67
CA LYS A 21 -22.30 -1.50 1.30
C LYS A 21 -22.16 -1.57 2.82
N ASP A 22 -23.09 -2.22 3.51
CA ASP A 22 -23.11 -2.27 4.98
C ASP A 22 -22.06 -3.23 5.55
N ARG A 23 -21.45 -4.05 4.69
CA ARG A 23 -20.41 -5.04 5.07
C ARG A 23 -19.03 -4.66 4.56
N CYS A 24 -18.96 -3.68 3.67
CA CYS A 24 -17.74 -3.31 2.98
C CYS A 24 -17.29 -1.89 3.30
N TYR A 25 -16.02 -1.63 3.05
CA TYR A 25 -15.44 -0.30 3.00
C TYR A 25 -14.29 -0.30 1.98
N THR A 26 -13.81 0.88 1.63
CA THR A 26 -12.62 1.06 0.78
C THR A 26 -11.85 2.29 1.28
N SER A 27 -10.83 2.73 0.54
CA SER A 27 -10.02 3.88 0.92
C SER A 27 -9.72 4.85 -0.21
N ALA A 28 -9.17 6.01 0.16
CA ALA A 28 -8.62 7.00 -0.74
C ALA A 28 -7.54 6.41 -1.65
N LEU A 29 -6.81 5.38 -1.22
CA LEU A 29 -5.85 4.68 -2.08
C LEU A 29 -6.52 4.07 -3.31
N CYS A 30 -7.70 3.45 -3.15
CA CYS A 30 -8.43 2.89 -4.29
C CYS A 30 -8.88 3.97 -5.27
N ILE A 31 -9.30 5.13 -4.74
CA ILE A 31 -9.69 6.28 -5.57
C ILE A 31 -8.47 6.86 -6.28
N PHE A 32 -7.34 6.97 -5.58
CA PHE A 32 -6.06 7.36 -6.14
C PHE A 32 -5.69 6.45 -7.32
N GLU A 33 -5.74 5.13 -7.17
CA GLU A 33 -5.42 4.18 -8.26
C GLU A 33 -6.42 4.18 -9.41
N LEU A 34 -7.70 4.46 -9.15
CA LEU A 34 -8.69 4.64 -10.21
C LEU A 34 -8.39 5.89 -11.06
N ILE A 35 -7.83 6.94 -10.45
CA ILE A 35 -7.50 8.20 -11.11
C ILE A 35 -6.09 8.16 -11.73
N SER A 36 -5.10 7.62 -11.01
CA SER A 36 -3.72 7.53 -11.47
C SER A 36 -3.61 6.53 -12.63
N GLY A 37 -2.89 6.91 -13.68
CA GLY A 37 -2.72 6.08 -14.88
C GLY A 37 -3.97 5.89 -15.75
N ILE A 38 -5.06 6.64 -15.49
CA ILE A 38 -6.22 6.63 -16.40
C ILE A 38 -5.79 7.13 -17.79
N ASN A 39 -6.19 6.37 -18.80
CA ASN A 39 -5.90 6.64 -20.21
C ASN A 39 -7.18 6.48 -21.03
N GLN A 40 -7.14 6.83 -22.32
CA GLN A 40 -8.29 6.78 -23.21
C GLN A 40 -9.03 5.43 -23.19
N LYS A 41 -8.29 4.30 -23.14
CA LYS A 41 -8.89 2.95 -23.21
C LYS A 41 -9.64 2.59 -21.93
N GLU A 42 -9.15 3.07 -20.79
CA GLU A 42 -9.69 2.72 -19.48
C GLU A 42 -10.63 3.76 -18.92
N PHE A 43 -10.70 4.95 -19.54
CA PHE A 43 -11.44 6.10 -19.04
C PHE A 43 -12.88 5.75 -18.63
N SER A 44 -13.67 5.23 -19.56
CA SER A 44 -15.08 4.91 -19.30
C SER A 44 -15.25 3.85 -18.22
N ALA A 45 -14.38 2.83 -18.18
CA ALA A 45 -14.46 1.75 -17.20
C ALA A 45 -14.11 2.24 -15.79
N ARG A 46 -13.04 3.02 -15.65
CA ARG A 46 -12.62 3.57 -14.34
C ARG A 46 -13.58 4.66 -13.85
N LYS A 47 -14.04 5.55 -14.74
CA LYS A 47 -15.10 6.52 -14.43
C LYS A 47 -16.35 5.81 -13.93
N LYS A 48 -16.79 4.74 -14.59
CA LYS A 48 -17.97 3.98 -14.18
C LYS A 48 -17.79 3.27 -12.84
N ALA A 49 -16.60 2.70 -12.59
CA ALA A 49 -16.28 2.11 -11.30
C ALA A 49 -16.35 3.13 -10.17
N LEU A 50 -15.76 4.32 -10.38
CA LEU A 50 -15.79 5.41 -9.42
C LEU A 50 -17.20 5.95 -9.19
N GLU A 51 -17.99 6.12 -10.25
CA GLU A 51 -19.40 6.54 -10.18
C GLU A 51 -20.22 5.56 -9.33
N ASN A 52 -20.11 4.25 -9.61
CA ASN A 52 -20.82 3.23 -8.86
C ASN A 52 -20.35 3.16 -7.40
N LEU A 53 -19.06 3.37 -7.13
CA LEU A 53 -18.53 3.44 -5.76
C LEU A 53 -19.19 4.59 -4.99
N PHE A 54 -19.18 5.81 -5.51
CA PHE A 54 -19.82 6.95 -4.83
C PHE A 54 -21.33 6.76 -4.66
N ASN A 55 -22.01 6.23 -5.67
CA ASN A 55 -23.46 6.00 -5.62
C ASN A 55 -23.86 4.86 -4.67
N SER A 56 -22.96 3.91 -4.39
CA SER A 56 -23.24 2.78 -3.49
C SER A 56 -23.37 3.19 -2.02
N GLY A 57 -22.77 4.32 -1.61
CA GLY A 57 -22.67 4.71 -0.21
C GLY A 57 -21.72 3.84 0.62
N ILE A 58 -20.87 3.01 -0.01
CA ILE A 58 -19.75 2.34 0.69
C ILE A 58 -18.90 3.38 1.42
N GLN A 59 -18.54 3.08 2.67
CA GLN A 59 -17.65 3.94 3.43
C GLN A 59 -16.27 4.00 2.78
N ILE A 60 -15.74 5.22 2.63
CA ILE A 60 -14.39 5.49 2.14
C ILE A 60 -13.57 6.07 3.29
N ILE A 61 -12.48 5.41 3.67
CA ILE A 61 -11.44 5.96 4.55
C ILE A 61 -10.62 6.94 3.71
N TRP A 62 -10.71 8.23 3.99
CA TRP A 62 -10.19 9.29 3.11
C TRP A 62 -8.70 9.59 3.32
N GLU A 63 -8.11 8.98 4.32
CA GLU A 63 -6.72 9.12 4.71
C GLU A 63 -5.83 8.31 3.76
N LEU A 64 -4.82 8.96 3.19
CA LEU A 64 -3.84 8.34 2.33
C LEU A 64 -2.85 7.49 3.14
N PRO A 65 -2.07 6.59 2.50
CA PRO A 65 -1.12 5.72 3.19
C PRO A 65 -0.18 6.45 4.16
N GLU A 66 0.28 7.65 3.82
CA GLU A 66 1.13 8.47 4.70
C GLU A 66 0.42 8.88 5.99
N ALA A 67 -0.84 9.33 5.90
CA ALA A 67 -1.63 9.67 7.08
C ALA A 67 -1.86 8.44 7.97
N MET A 68 -2.16 7.27 7.37
CA MET A 68 -2.31 6.01 8.11
C MET A 68 -1.02 5.63 8.85
N LYS A 69 0.14 5.78 8.20
CA LYS A 69 1.45 5.58 8.85
C LYS A 69 1.65 6.58 9.98
N THR A 70 1.40 7.87 9.76
CA THR A 70 1.54 8.91 10.81
C THR A 70 0.65 8.61 12.02
N TYR A 71 -0.60 8.18 11.84
CA TYR A 71 -1.46 7.79 12.98
C TYR A 71 -0.93 6.60 13.77
N ALA A 72 -0.15 5.72 13.15
CA ALA A 72 0.50 4.63 13.85
C ALA A 72 1.68 5.08 14.73
N PHE A 73 2.19 6.30 14.53
CA PHE A 73 3.32 6.91 15.22
C PHE A 73 2.93 8.30 15.76
N PRO A 74 2.15 8.38 16.85
CA PRO A 74 1.48 9.59 17.33
C PRO A 74 2.41 10.73 17.78
N LEU A 75 3.72 10.50 17.92
CA LEU A 75 4.69 11.57 18.17
C LEU A 75 5.06 12.37 16.90
N VAL A 76 4.63 11.90 15.73
CA VAL A 76 4.88 12.57 14.46
C VAL A 76 3.57 13.16 13.97
N GLU A 77 3.57 14.45 13.68
CA GLU A 77 2.45 15.13 13.03
C GLU A 77 2.88 15.54 11.61
N ILE A 78 2.35 14.84 10.61
CA ILE A 78 2.52 15.20 9.19
C ILE A 78 1.16 15.61 8.66
N GLN A 79 1.07 16.85 8.20
CA GLN A 79 -0.16 17.37 7.60
C GLN A 79 -0.38 16.75 6.22
N GLU A 80 -1.43 15.93 6.09
CA GLU A 80 -1.88 15.41 4.81
C GLU A 80 -2.74 16.44 4.08
N SER A 81 -2.23 16.98 2.98
CA SER A 81 -2.88 18.05 2.21
C SER A 81 -3.41 17.60 0.84
N ARG A 82 -3.17 16.34 0.43
CA ARG A 82 -3.53 15.83 -0.91
C ARG A 82 -4.98 15.35 -1.00
N THR A 83 -5.60 14.95 0.11
CA THR A 83 -6.98 14.41 0.14
C THR A 83 -8.02 15.35 -0.48
N PRO A 84 -8.04 16.67 -0.21
CA PRO A 84 -8.93 17.61 -0.91
C PRO A 84 -8.73 17.62 -2.42
N GLY A 85 -7.47 17.55 -2.89
CA GLY A 85 -7.13 17.44 -4.31
C GLY A 85 -7.68 16.18 -4.95
N LEU A 86 -7.55 15.05 -4.27
CA LEU A 86 -8.08 13.77 -4.77
C LEU A 86 -9.61 13.77 -4.90
N LYS A 87 -10.33 14.37 -3.93
CA LYS A 87 -11.79 14.57 -4.00
C LYS A 87 -12.19 15.46 -5.17
N MET A 88 -11.44 16.54 -5.38
CA MET A 88 -11.65 17.46 -6.49
C MET A 88 -11.45 16.74 -7.84
N LEU A 89 -10.36 15.99 -8.03
CA LEU A 89 -10.13 15.20 -9.24
C LEU A 89 -11.24 14.18 -9.49
N SER A 90 -11.69 13.50 -8.44
CA SER A 90 -12.81 12.55 -8.52
C SER A 90 -14.06 13.23 -9.10
N ASN A 91 -14.38 14.43 -8.63
CA ASN A 91 -15.51 15.22 -9.13
C ASN A 91 -15.34 15.66 -10.59
N HIS A 92 -14.14 16.08 -11.00
CA HIS A 92 -13.88 16.40 -12.39
C HIS A 92 -14.02 15.18 -13.30
N LEU A 93 -13.44 14.03 -12.91
CA LEU A 93 -13.54 12.79 -13.67
C LEU A 93 -15.00 12.36 -13.89
N LEU A 94 -15.84 12.47 -12.87
CA LEU A 94 -17.26 12.13 -12.97
C LEU A 94 -18.04 13.06 -13.91
N LYS A 95 -17.64 14.33 -14.00
CA LYS A 95 -18.31 15.35 -14.84
C LYS A 95 -17.84 15.37 -16.28
N SER A 96 -16.57 15.02 -16.54
CA SER A 96 -15.99 15.05 -17.89
C SER A 96 -16.58 13.99 -18.80
N ALA A 97 -16.89 14.35 -20.05
CA ALA A 97 -17.41 13.44 -21.07
C ALA A 97 -16.33 12.43 -21.53
N ASP A 98 -15.08 12.88 -21.61
CA ASP A 98 -13.93 12.10 -22.06
C ASP A 98 -12.65 12.46 -21.27
N ILE A 99 -11.55 11.77 -21.61
CA ILE A 99 -10.26 11.95 -20.96
C ILE A 99 -9.63 13.32 -21.27
N ASP A 100 -9.83 13.85 -22.47
CA ASP A 100 -9.23 15.12 -22.89
C ASP A 100 -9.86 16.28 -22.09
N GLU A 101 -11.18 16.26 -21.91
CA GLU A 101 -11.88 17.20 -21.05
C GLU A 101 -11.43 17.05 -19.58
N PHE A 102 -11.25 15.83 -19.08
CA PHE A 102 -10.75 15.59 -17.73
C PHE A 102 -9.35 16.17 -17.51
N ILE A 103 -8.42 15.91 -18.42
CA ILE A 103 -7.05 16.44 -18.35
C ILE A 103 -7.08 17.97 -18.44
N SER A 104 -7.82 18.53 -19.40
CA SER A 104 -7.94 19.98 -19.59
C SER A 104 -8.46 20.67 -18.32
N ASN A 105 -9.47 20.09 -17.66
CA ASN A 105 -10.08 20.67 -16.46
C ASN A 105 -9.22 20.52 -15.20
N THR A 106 -8.15 19.71 -15.22
CA THR A 106 -7.36 19.39 -14.03
C THR A 106 -5.90 19.84 -14.12
N ARG A 107 -5.43 20.24 -15.30
CA ARG A 107 -4.03 20.59 -15.59
C ARG A 107 -3.44 21.66 -14.67
N ASP A 108 -4.18 22.73 -14.40
CA ASP A 108 -3.66 23.89 -13.66
C ASP A 108 -3.78 23.76 -12.14
N HIS A 109 -4.27 22.62 -11.65
CA HIS A 109 -4.37 22.36 -10.22
C HIS A 109 -3.06 21.80 -9.66
N ILE A 110 -2.70 22.22 -8.43
CA ILE A 110 -1.52 21.69 -7.71
C ILE A 110 -1.58 20.16 -7.60
N TYR A 111 -2.77 19.63 -7.32
CA TYR A 111 -3.05 18.20 -7.27
C TYR A 111 -3.75 17.76 -8.57
N SER A 112 -3.07 17.93 -9.69
CA SER A 112 -3.52 17.48 -11.01
C SER A 112 -3.40 15.96 -11.18
N GLN A 113 -3.92 15.43 -12.29
CA GLN A 113 -3.67 14.04 -12.65
C GLN A 113 -2.17 13.74 -12.77
N ASP A 114 -1.40 14.67 -13.36
CA ASP A 114 0.05 14.51 -13.54
C ASP A 114 0.78 14.40 -12.20
N PHE A 115 0.38 15.19 -11.19
CA PHE A 115 0.91 15.07 -9.83
C PHE A 115 0.72 13.66 -9.26
N PHE A 116 -0.48 13.09 -9.37
CA PHE A 116 -0.74 11.75 -8.83
C PHE A 116 -0.11 10.64 -9.68
N ASN A 117 0.07 10.83 -10.99
CA ASN A 117 0.84 9.93 -11.85
C ASN A 117 2.33 9.92 -11.45
N GLU A 118 2.89 11.09 -11.17
CA GLU A 118 4.27 11.21 -10.69
C GLU A 118 4.42 10.54 -9.32
N LEU A 119 3.47 10.77 -8.40
CA LEU A 119 3.46 10.15 -7.09
C LEU A 119 3.41 8.62 -7.16
N ASP A 120 2.58 8.04 -8.04
CA ASP A 120 2.53 6.60 -8.32
C ASP A 120 3.89 6.06 -8.80
N GLY A 121 4.54 6.81 -9.71
CA GLY A 121 5.88 6.51 -10.19
C GLY A 121 6.95 6.53 -9.08
N ILE A 122 6.86 7.49 -8.16
CA ILE A 122 7.77 7.62 -7.01
C ILE A 122 7.62 6.42 -6.08
N TYR A 123 6.39 6.01 -5.74
CA TYR A 123 6.14 4.84 -4.91
C TYR A 123 6.76 3.57 -5.52
N SER A 124 6.54 3.36 -6.81
CA SER A 124 7.04 2.18 -7.53
C SER A 124 8.57 2.16 -7.59
N SER A 125 9.18 3.25 -8.07
CA SER A 125 10.62 3.31 -8.37
C SER A 125 11.49 3.35 -7.12
N GLY A 126 11.06 4.08 -6.08
CA GLY A 126 11.79 4.18 -4.82
C GLY A 126 11.93 2.82 -4.13
N PHE A 127 10.83 2.06 -4.05
CA PHE A 127 10.83 0.75 -3.41
C PHE A 127 11.66 -0.29 -4.17
N ILE A 128 11.55 -0.34 -5.50
CA ILE A 128 12.35 -1.24 -6.34
C ILE A 128 13.84 -0.92 -6.18
N THR A 129 14.20 0.37 -6.21
CA THR A 129 15.60 0.82 -6.10
C THR A 129 16.17 0.46 -4.73
N ALA A 130 15.43 0.73 -3.65
CA ALA A 130 15.86 0.40 -2.30
C ALA A 130 16.06 -1.12 -2.12
N THR A 131 15.12 -1.94 -2.58
CA THR A 131 15.21 -3.41 -2.48
C THR A 131 16.35 -3.96 -3.32
N SER A 132 16.52 -3.47 -4.55
CA SER A 132 17.59 -3.92 -5.45
C SER A 132 18.97 -3.58 -4.88
N ARG A 133 19.13 -2.38 -4.29
CA ARG A 133 20.35 -1.99 -3.58
C ARG A 133 20.60 -2.87 -2.37
N GLY A 134 19.58 -3.13 -1.54
CA GLY A 134 19.70 -4.04 -0.40
C GLY A 134 20.12 -5.45 -0.81
N ASN A 135 19.50 -5.99 -1.87
CA ASN A 135 19.86 -7.30 -2.42
C ASN A 135 21.30 -7.33 -2.94
N GLN A 136 21.78 -6.25 -3.57
CA GLN A 136 23.16 -6.14 -4.01
C GLN A 136 24.14 -6.15 -2.83
N THR A 137 23.86 -5.37 -1.78
CA THR A 137 24.67 -5.37 -0.55
C THR A 137 24.68 -6.75 0.12
N LEU A 138 23.55 -7.46 0.18
CA LEU A 138 23.50 -8.82 0.72
C LEU A 138 24.33 -9.81 -0.11
N LYS A 139 24.30 -9.70 -1.44
CA LYS A 139 25.15 -10.52 -2.32
C LYS A 139 26.64 -10.29 -2.05
N GLU A 140 27.04 -9.04 -1.87
CA GLU A 140 28.42 -8.68 -1.55
C GLU A 140 28.86 -9.26 -0.20
N ILE A 141 28.01 -9.16 0.83
CA ILE A 141 28.26 -9.76 2.15
C ILE A 141 28.40 -11.27 2.05
N PHE A 142 27.51 -11.94 1.32
CA PHE A 142 27.57 -13.40 1.16
C PHE A 142 28.78 -13.86 0.35
N GLN A 143 29.20 -13.09 -0.65
CA GLN A 143 30.43 -13.34 -1.39
C GLN A 143 31.65 -13.24 -0.47
N GLN A 144 31.73 -12.21 0.38
CA GLN A 144 32.82 -12.06 1.35
C GLN A 144 32.84 -13.20 2.38
N ILE A 145 31.68 -13.63 2.89
CA ILE A 145 31.57 -14.79 3.79
C ILE A 145 32.06 -16.05 3.08
N ARG A 146 31.67 -16.26 1.83
CA ARG A 146 32.12 -17.42 1.04
C ARG A 146 33.63 -17.42 0.85
N GLU A 147 34.22 -16.28 0.51
CA GLU A 147 35.67 -16.12 0.31
C GLU A 147 36.48 -16.35 1.59
N LYS A 148 35.95 -15.90 2.74
CA LYS A 148 36.64 -15.96 4.03
C LYS A 148 36.43 -17.29 4.75
N ASP A 149 35.19 -17.77 4.80
CA ASP A 149 34.75 -18.86 5.69
C ASP A 149 34.27 -20.10 4.90
N GLY A 150 34.02 -19.98 3.59
CA GLY A 150 33.65 -21.08 2.70
C GLY A 150 32.14 -21.21 2.44
N GLU A 151 31.77 -22.10 1.50
CA GLU A 151 30.38 -22.26 1.00
C GLU A 151 29.37 -22.69 2.08
N VAL A 152 29.83 -23.42 3.11
CA VAL A 152 28.96 -23.87 4.21
C VAL A 152 28.41 -22.66 4.98
N PHE A 153 29.24 -21.64 5.22
CA PHE A 153 28.82 -20.45 5.96
C PHE A 153 27.91 -19.54 5.13
N GLU A 154 28.11 -19.49 3.81
CA GLU A 154 27.17 -18.81 2.89
C GLU A 154 25.77 -19.45 2.97
N LYS A 155 25.71 -20.79 3.00
CA LYS A 155 24.44 -21.51 3.15
C LYS A 155 23.77 -21.19 4.50
N ILE A 156 24.52 -21.21 5.60
CA ILE A 156 24.01 -20.84 6.93
C ILE A 156 23.46 -19.40 6.93
N ALA A 157 24.18 -18.45 6.31
CA ALA A 157 23.73 -17.06 6.23
C ALA A 157 22.42 -16.92 5.42
N LYS A 158 22.27 -17.65 4.31
CA LYS A 158 21.03 -17.69 3.53
C LYS A 158 19.87 -18.32 4.30
N ASP A 159 20.13 -19.41 5.04
CA ASP A 159 19.12 -20.07 5.84
C ASP A 159 18.69 -19.21 7.04
N TYR A 160 19.64 -18.47 7.65
CA TYR A 160 19.33 -17.45 8.65
C TYR A 160 18.44 -16.36 8.09
N LEU A 161 18.77 -15.80 6.92
CA LEU A 161 17.95 -14.77 6.27
C LEU A 161 16.51 -15.27 6.01
N ARG A 162 16.33 -16.53 5.62
CA ARG A 162 14.99 -17.13 5.46
C ARG A 162 14.25 -17.29 6.80
N SER A 163 14.96 -17.64 7.86
CA SER A 163 14.38 -17.80 9.20
C SER A 163 13.83 -16.48 9.76
N LEU A 164 14.35 -15.33 9.31
CA LEU A 164 13.83 -14.01 9.69
C LEU A 164 12.37 -13.78 9.26
N ALA A 165 11.82 -14.55 8.32
CA ALA A 165 10.42 -14.48 7.93
C ALA A 165 9.44 -14.66 9.10
N THR A 166 9.84 -15.43 10.12
CA THR A 166 9.04 -15.69 11.32
C THR A 166 9.65 -15.07 12.58
N ASP A 167 10.78 -14.38 12.46
CA ASP A 167 11.48 -13.79 13.60
C ASP A 167 10.87 -12.41 13.95
N PRO A 168 10.52 -12.16 15.23
CA PRO A 168 10.02 -10.86 15.67
C PRO A 168 10.92 -9.67 15.31
N ILE A 169 12.24 -9.90 15.12
CA ILE A 169 13.18 -8.85 14.71
C ILE A 169 12.82 -8.26 13.34
N ASN A 170 12.23 -9.04 12.43
CA ASN A 170 11.86 -8.58 11.10
C ASN A 170 10.75 -7.51 11.16
N ARG A 171 9.76 -7.72 12.03
CA ARG A 171 8.75 -6.69 12.34
C ARG A 171 9.41 -5.41 12.87
N GLN A 172 10.36 -5.56 13.80
CA GLN A 172 11.04 -4.41 14.39
C GLN A 172 11.91 -3.63 13.40
N ILE A 173 12.53 -4.31 12.43
CA ILE A 173 13.25 -3.67 11.32
C ILE A 173 12.28 -2.82 10.50
N THR A 174 11.09 -3.34 10.19
CA THR A 174 10.07 -2.59 9.42
C THR A 174 9.54 -1.39 10.18
N ILE A 175 9.18 -1.55 11.46
CA ILE A 175 8.76 -0.44 12.34
C ILE A 175 9.86 0.64 12.38
N SER A 176 11.11 0.22 12.61
CA SER A 176 12.26 1.13 12.63
C SER A 176 12.45 1.86 11.31
N ALA A 177 12.28 1.19 10.17
CA ALA A 177 12.40 1.82 8.86
C ALA A 177 11.32 2.90 8.63
N ILE A 178 10.08 2.63 9.03
CA ILE A 178 8.98 3.60 8.92
C ILE A 178 9.23 4.78 9.86
N ALA A 179 9.59 4.52 11.12
CA ALA A 179 9.90 5.56 12.11
C ALA A 179 11.05 6.47 11.64
N ASN A 180 12.12 5.89 11.07
CA ASN A 180 13.22 6.65 10.49
C ASN A 180 12.76 7.57 9.35
N ASN A 181 11.92 7.07 8.45
CA ASN A 181 11.38 7.88 7.35
C ASN A 181 10.51 9.04 7.85
N LEU A 182 9.67 8.78 8.86
CA LEU A 182 8.83 9.80 9.50
C LEU A 182 9.67 10.87 10.21
N ALA A 183 10.64 10.45 11.03
CA ALA A 183 11.56 11.35 11.71
C ALA A 183 12.38 12.21 10.72
N ALA A 184 12.81 11.63 9.60
CA ALA A 184 13.48 12.37 8.54
C ALA A 184 12.57 13.42 7.89
N GLY A 185 11.27 13.15 7.78
CA GLY A 185 10.27 14.13 7.33
C GLY A 185 10.14 15.31 8.28
N VAL A 186 10.00 15.04 9.59
CA VAL A 186 9.92 16.06 10.65
C VAL A 186 11.17 16.94 10.68
N ARG A 187 12.36 16.33 10.62
CA ARG A 187 13.64 17.06 10.62
C ARG A 187 13.80 17.99 9.42
N LYS A 188 13.23 17.66 8.26
CA LYS A 188 13.23 18.56 7.09
C LYS A 188 12.37 19.80 7.29
N SER A 189 11.36 19.72 8.16
CA SER A 189 10.50 20.84 8.53
C SER A 189 11.14 21.78 9.57
N GLY A 190 12.29 21.40 10.15
CA GLY A 190 13.04 22.20 11.11
C GLY A 190 12.93 21.70 12.56
N ASP A 191 12.01 20.78 12.84
CA ASP A 191 11.82 20.21 14.16
C ASP A 191 12.86 19.13 14.49
N GLN A 192 13.15 18.94 15.77
CA GLN A 192 14.04 17.88 16.25
C GLN A 192 13.20 16.78 16.89
N ILE A 193 13.43 15.53 16.47
CA ILE A 193 12.80 14.36 17.05
C ILE A 193 13.79 13.20 17.00
N GLU A 194 13.88 12.43 18.09
CA GLU A 194 14.72 11.25 18.16
C GLU A 194 14.00 10.05 17.55
N VAL A 195 14.69 9.29 16.71
CA VAL A 195 14.09 8.13 16.03
C VAL A 195 13.60 7.09 17.04
N THR A 196 14.33 6.91 18.13
CA THR A 196 13.96 5.97 19.20
C THR A 196 12.61 6.33 19.83
N GLU A 197 12.36 7.62 20.07
CA GLU A 197 11.07 8.08 20.59
C GLU A 197 9.95 7.78 19.60
N VAL A 198 10.18 8.01 18.30
CA VAL A 198 9.22 7.65 17.25
C VAL A 198 8.94 6.15 17.27
N ILE A 199 9.96 5.29 17.32
CA ILE A 199 9.80 3.83 17.39
C ILE A 199 8.95 3.44 18.61
N GLU A 200 9.26 3.98 19.78
CA GLU A 200 8.55 3.68 21.03
C GLU A 200 7.09 4.18 21.02
N SER A 201 6.78 5.18 20.20
CA SER A 201 5.41 5.68 20.04
C SER A 201 4.49 4.74 19.25
N TYR A 202 5.04 3.76 18.52
CA TYR A 202 4.26 2.88 17.66
C TYR A 202 3.09 2.23 18.40
N ASN A 203 1.87 2.52 17.95
CA ASN A 203 0.64 2.10 18.66
C ASN A 203 0.03 0.79 18.17
N GLY A 204 0.70 0.10 17.23
CA GLY A 204 0.21 -1.16 16.69
C GLY A 204 -1.01 -1.04 15.78
N SER A 205 -1.46 0.14 15.33
CA SER A 205 -2.69 0.31 14.51
C SER A 205 -2.58 -0.16 13.05
N ILE A 206 -1.38 -0.53 12.59
CA ILE A 206 -1.12 -1.05 11.24
C ILE A 206 -0.37 -2.40 11.26
N ASP A 207 -0.52 -3.21 12.31
CA ASP A 207 0.20 -4.47 12.49
C ASP A 207 0.07 -5.44 11.30
N VAL A 208 -1.13 -5.55 10.70
CA VAL A 208 -1.36 -6.39 9.51
C VAL A 208 -0.45 -5.97 8.34
N PHE A 209 -0.30 -4.65 8.11
CA PHE A 209 0.64 -4.15 7.12
C PHE A 209 2.09 -4.47 7.52
N ILE A 210 2.48 -4.24 8.77
CA ILE A 210 3.86 -4.53 9.22
C ILE A 210 4.20 -6.01 9.02
N ASP A 211 3.27 -6.92 9.32
CA ASP A 211 3.49 -8.38 9.20
C ASP A 211 3.70 -8.75 7.74
N ALA A 212 2.74 -8.38 6.89
CA ALA A 212 2.76 -8.69 5.48
C ALA A 212 3.97 -8.05 4.77
N PHE A 213 4.26 -6.79 5.08
CA PHE A 213 5.39 -6.07 4.49
C PHE A 213 6.75 -6.65 4.92
N SER A 214 6.88 -7.01 6.19
CA SER A 214 8.07 -7.68 6.73
C SER A 214 8.29 -9.03 6.05
N LEU A 215 7.24 -9.83 5.91
CA LEU A 215 7.29 -11.14 5.24
C LEU A 215 7.61 -10.99 3.74
N TYR A 216 6.99 -10.04 3.07
CA TYR A 216 7.23 -9.79 1.66
C TYR A 216 8.69 -9.38 1.41
N THR A 217 9.20 -8.40 2.15
CA THR A 217 10.56 -7.87 1.95
C THR A 217 11.62 -8.93 2.19
N ILE A 218 11.49 -9.73 3.25
CA ILE A 218 12.45 -10.80 3.52
C ILE A 218 12.39 -11.91 2.49
N GLN A 219 11.21 -12.27 1.96
CA GLN A 219 11.10 -13.24 0.87
C GLN A 219 11.81 -12.75 -0.40
N LYS A 220 11.64 -11.47 -0.76
CA LYS A 220 12.34 -10.87 -1.89
C LYS A 220 13.85 -10.86 -1.67
N SER A 221 14.32 -10.49 -0.48
CA SER A 221 15.75 -10.47 -0.15
C SER A 221 16.37 -11.86 -0.06
N ALA A 222 15.68 -12.84 0.53
CA ALA A 222 16.15 -14.23 0.63
C ALA A 222 16.32 -14.92 -0.73
N LEU A 223 15.58 -14.46 -1.75
CA LEU A 223 15.65 -14.95 -3.11
C LEU A 223 16.41 -14.00 -4.06
N PHE A 224 16.89 -12.86 -3.56
CA PHE A 224 17.47 -11.78 -4.36
C PHE A 224 16.59 -11.28 -5.51
N ASN A 225 15.27 -11.39 -5.35
CA ASN A 225 14.29 -10.94 -6.32
C ASN A 225 14.00 -9.45 -6.11
N SER A 226 13.76 -8.74 -7.21
CA SER A 226 13.23 -7.37 -7.15
C SER A 226 11.70 -7.40 -7.01
N PRO A 227 11.10 -6.41 -6.33
CA PRO A 227 9.67 -6.15 -6.38
C PRO A 227 9.20 -5.89 -7.81
N SER A 228 7.94 -6.23 -8.11
CA SER A 228 7.29 -5.73 -9.33
C SER A 228 6.87 -4.27 -9.12
N LYS A 229 6.47 -3.60 -10.21
CA LYS A 229 6.13 -2.17 -10.22
C LYS A 229 5.10 -1.80 -9.14
N ASN A 230 4.03 -2.58 -9.03
CA ASN A 230 2.88 -2.21 -8.22
C ASN A 230 2.90 -2.81 -6.80
N ASP A 231 3.77 -3.80 -6.54
CA ASP A 231 3.78 -4.56 -5.29
C ASP A 231 3.78 -3.65 -4.05
N PHE A 232 4.49 -2.52 -4.08
CA PHE A 232 4.52 -1.56 -2.96
C PHE A 232 3.18 -0.88 -2.69
N VAL A 233 2.51 -0.44 -3.76
CA VAL A 233 1.20 0.22 -3.67
C VAL A 233 0.14 -0.81 -3.26
N ASP A 234 0.20 -2.01 -3.83
CA ASP A 234 -0.68 -3.12 -3.48
C ASP A 234 -0.56 -3.47 -1.97
N LEU A 235 0.66 -3.50 -1.43
CA LEU A 235 0.91 -3.70 0.01
C LEU A 235 0.30 -2.59 0.87
N HIS A 236 0.26 -1.34 0.41
CA HIS A 236 -0.35 -0.24 1.17
C HIS A 236 -1.85 -0.41 1.40
N HIS A 237 -2.56 -1.22 0.62
CA HIS A 237 -3.95 -1.55 0.93
C HIS A 237 -4.10 -2.19 2.32
N LEU A 238 -3.08 -2.90 2.80
CA LEU A 238 -3.09 -3.55 4.11
C LEU A 238 -3.04 -2.56 5.28
N LEU A 239 -2.66 -1.29 5.04
CA LEU A 239 -2.74 -0.23 6.05
C LEU A 239 -4.17 0.04 6.52
N TYR A 240 -5.16 -0.34 5.71
CA TYR A 240 -6.58 -0.12 5.98
C TYR A 240 -7.27 -1.30 6.66
N LEU A 241 -6.55 -2.40 6.93
CA LEU A 241 -7.07 -3.52 7.70
C LEU A 241 -6.88 -3.20 9.18
N GLY A 242 -7.96 -2.78 9.85
CA GLY A 242 -7.91 -2.44 11.27
C GLY A 242 -7.61 -3.68 12.13
N ASN A 243 -6.63 -3.57 13.04
CA ASN A 243 -6.18 -4.73 13.83
C ASN A 243 -7.23 -5.23 14.81
N GLU A 244 -8.18 -4.39 15.23
CA GLU A 244 -9.19 -4.76 16.23
C GLU A 244 -10.40 -5.51 15.64
N GLN A 245 -10.69 -5.39 14.33
CA GLN A 245 -11.96 -5.85 13.76
C GLN A 245 -11.86 -7.17 12.97
N LYS A 246 -10.64 -7.73 12.85
CA LYS A 246 -10.33 -8.88 11.99
C LYS A 246 -10.83 -8.66 10.57
N ASP A 247 -10.71 -7.44 10.07
CA ASP A 247 -11.16 -7.10 8.72
C ASP A 247 -10.35 -7.86 7.68
N CYS A 248 -10.97 -8.11 6.52
CA CYS A 248 -10.39 -8.93 5.47
C CYS A 248 -10.35 -8.15 4.16
N ILE A 249 -9.21 -8.18 3.47
CA ILE A 249 -9.09 -7.62 2.12
C ILE A 249 -9.70 -8.59 1.10
N VAL A 250 -10.60 -8.06 0.27
CA VAL A 250 -11.12 -8.76 -0.91
C VAL A 250 -10.23 -8.37 -2.09
N THR A 251 -9.50 -9.34 -2.63
CA THR A 251 -8.53 -9.11 -3.71
C THR A 251 -8.29 -10.38 -4.52
N ASP A 252 -7.93 -10.23 -5.79
CA ASP A 252 -7.40 -11.35 -6.60
C ASP A 252 -5.88 -11.23 -6.79
N ASP A 253 -5.22 -10.31 -6.07
CA ASP A 253 -3.77 -10.20 -6.08
C ASP A 253 -3.15 -11.41 -5.37
N LYS A 254 -2.37 -12.19 -6.12
CA LYS A 254 -1.77 -13.43 -5.62
C LYS A 254 -0.77 -13.19 -4.50
N MET A 255 0.01 -12.11 -4.59
CA MET A 255 0.98 -11.78 -3.57
C MET A 255 0.25 -11.48 -2.26
N ILE A 256 -0.79 -10.65 -2.27
CA ILE A 256 -1.57 -10.35 -1.06
C ILE A 256 -2.19 -11.63 -0.46
N LEU A 257 -2.77 -12.49 -1.30
CA LEU A 257 -3.33 -13.77 -0.87
C LEU A 257 -2.29 -14.72 -0.24
N GLU A 258 -1.03 -14.62 -0.63
CA GLU A 258 0.06 -15.45 -0.10
C GLU A 258 0.67 -14.91 1.21
N ILE A 259 0.72 -13.59 1.39
CA ILE A 259 1.48 -12.97 2.50
C ILE A 259 0.63 -12.59 3.72
N THR A 260 -0.70 -12.62 3.63
CA THR A 260 -1.57 -12.33 4.77
C THR A 260 -2.77 -13.26 4.86
N PRO A 261 -3.07 -13.82 6.06
CA PRO A 261 -4.27 -14.63 6.27
C PRO A 261 -5.56 -13.79 6.29
N TYR A 262 -5.44 -12.46 6.33
CA TYR A 262 -6.56 -11.53 6.35
C TYR A 262 -7.03 -11.17 4.94
N SER A 263 -7.03 -12.13 4.03
CA SER A 263 -7.37 -11.95 2.62
C SER A 263 -8.36 -13.00 2.12
N ILE A 264 -9.15 -12.63 1.12
CA ILE A 264 -10.07 -13.53 0.43
C ILE A 264 -10.16 -13.15 -1.06
N SER A 265 -10.25 -14.17 -1.92
CA SER A 265 -10.48 -13.95 -3.35
C SER A 265 -11.85 -13.32 -3.61
N ILE A 266 -11.99 -12.64 -4.74
CA ILE A 266 -13.27 -12.02 -5.13
C ILE A 266 -14.35 -13.10 -5.30
N ASP A 267 -14.00 -14.25 -5.86
CA ASP A 267 -14.94 -15.38 -5.99
C ASP A 267 -15.28 -16.00 -4.64
N GLY A 268 -14.30 -16.10 -3.72
CA GLY A 268 -14.54 -16.50 -2.34
C GLY A 268 -15.53 -15.56 -1.65
N PHE A 269 -15.34 -14.25 -1.81
CA PHE A 269 -16.24 -13.23 -1.29
C PHE A 269 -17.65 -13.32 -1.91
N LYS A 270 -17.75 -13.52 -3.22
CA LYS A 270 -19.04 -13.73 -3.92
C LYS A 270 -19.83 -14.91 -3.35
N ASN A 271 -19.13 -16.01 -3.05
CA ASN A 271 -19.77 -17.18 -2.43
C ASN A 271 -20.27 -16.86 -1.01
N ILE A 272 -19.56 -16.03 -0.25
CA ILE A 272 -20.02 -15.60 1.08
C ILE A 272 -21.30 -14.79 0.93
N ILE A 273 -21.33 -13.76 0.08
CA ILE A 273 -22.50 -12.86 -0.05
C ILE A 273 -23.72 -13.54 -0.68
N ALA A 274 -23.54 -14.54 -1.54
CA ALA A 274 -24.66 -15.27 -2.15
C ALA A 274 -25.47 -16.13 -1.16
N ASN A 275 -24.91 -16.40 0.02
CA ASN A 275 -25.56 -17.17 1.08
C ASN A 275 -26.31 -16.29 2.12
N PHE A 276 -26.49 -15.00 1.83
CA PHE A 276 -27.24 -14.05 2.65
C PHE A 276 -28.39 -13.44 1.86
#